data_AF-A0A2G9GZT1-F1
#
_entry.id   AF-A0A2G9GZT1-F1
#
_cell.length_a   1.000
_cell.length_b   1.000
_cell.length_c   1.000
_cell.angle_alpha   90.00
_cell.angle_beta   90.00
_cell.angle_gamma   90.00
#
_symmetry.space_group_name_H-M   'P 1'
#
loop_
_entity.id
_entity.type
_entity.pdbx_description
1 polymer ?
#
loop_
_entity_poly.entity_id
_entity_poly.type
_entity_poly.pdbx_seq_one_letter_code
_entity_poly.pdbx_strand_id
1 'polypeptide(L)'
;MDKDHDVQIVEITKSLEANKRKSASHPVEESSTDHHWKRPKRDSKTFKQTETDGDETGSNQTQAFAKKLEMEIFGIDDDEESQDSHASSTKPNSYTPVAVKVSKEVVDSPKIKGPPQGIDVSIFEGKKLVLDTQKKLLQMLWDNLCRKISSTPLDSISSIHDEVQVVLASMRSFDKFDISHLEEKLKMLFDRAAVYDTARSASLNKVSKEILARQMKEAKDRLHEARIKEGKEKEKLNNLEERKRNLLVLLDQQQQILQSVQVVVHEIEEEIIALENTSSLSDEVAENLSTTMKQVEVAKEELENLKPFV
;
A
#
# COMPACT_ATOMS: atom_id res chain seq x y z
N MET A 1 -43.47 23.76 38.04
CA MET A 1 -42.38 24.62 37.54
C MET A 1 -41.67 23.80 36.48
N ASP A 2 -42.30 23.69 35.31
CA ASP A 2 -42.17 24.58 34.13
C ASP A 2 -41.17 23.91 33.17
N LYS A 3 -41.64 23.12 32.20
CA LYS A 3 -42.28 23.48 30.91
C LYS A 3 -41.28 24.01 29.87
N ASP A 4 -41.48 23.48 28.67
CA ASP A 4 -41.10 24.00 27.35
C ASP A 4 -39.67 23.75 26.86
N HIS A 5 -39.51 22.67 26.07
CA HIS A 5 -38.75 22.70 24.81
C HIS A 5 -39.29 21.60 23.89
N ASP A 6 -40.43 21.91 23.28
CA ASP A 6 -41.11 21.06 22.31
C ASP A 6 -41.64 21.96 21.17
N VAL A 7 -40.74 22.55 20.38
CA VAL A 7 -41.07 23.26 19.13
C VAL A 7 -39.87 23.24 18.19
N GLN A 8 -39.86 22.34 17.20
CA GLN A 8 -39.41 22.58 15.81
C GLN A 8 -39.50 21.28 15.00
N ILE A 9 -40.74 20.83 14.80
CA ILE A 9 -41.12 19.96 13.69
C ILE A 9 -42.24 20.71 12.96
N VAL A 10 -42.21 20.66 11.62
CA VAL A 10 -43.08 21.36 10.66
C VAL A 10 -42.55 22.73 10.26
N GLU A 11 -41.87 22.81 9.11
CA GLU A 11 -42.33 23.68 8.01
C GLU A 11 -41.61 23.39 6.67
N ILE A 12 -42.37 22.87 5.68
CA ILE A 12 -42.30 23.12 4.21
C ILE A 12 -41.07 22.53 3.47
N THR A 13 -41.12 21.45 2.67
CA THR A 13 -42.02 21.03 1.56
C THR A 13 -42.61 22.16 0.72
N LYS A 14 -41.77 22.81 -0.11
CA LYS A 14 -42.22 23.56 -1.29
C LYS A 14 -41.06 23.76 -2.27
N SER A 15 -40.96 22.89 -3.28
CA SER A 15 -40.36 23.16 -4.60
C SER A 15 -40.45 21.90 -5.47
N LEU A 16 -41.68 21.54 -5.83
CA LEU A 16 -41.97 20.80 -7.05
C LEU A 16 -42.69 21.79 -7.99
N GLU A 17 -42.49 21.63 -9.29
CA GLU A 17 -43.26 22.24 -10.39
C GLU A 17 -42.62 23.48 -11.08
N ALA A 18 -41.87 23.22 -12.17
CA ALA A 18 -42.04 23.88 -13.48
C ALA A 18 -40.90 23.52 -14.45
N ASN A 19 -41.11 22.54 -15.34
CA ASN A 19 -41.10 22.78 -16.80
C ASN A 19 -41.23 21.47 -17.59
N LYS A 20 -42.26 21.43 -18.43
CA LYS A 20 -42.61 20.36 -19.37
C LYS A 20 -42.96 21.04 -20.69
N ARG A 21 -42.65 20.37 -21.82
CA ARG A 21 -42.98 20.66 -23.25
C ARG A 21 -41.90 21.46 -23.99
N LYS A 22 -41.41 21.13 -25.19
CA LYS A 22 -41.95 20.54 -26.45
C LYS A 22 -40.75 19.92 -27.23
N SER A 23 -40.75 18.69 -27.75
CA SER A 23 -41.43 18.12 -28.94
C SER A 23 -40.91 18.59 -30.31
N ALA A 24 -40.27 17.67 -31.07
CA ALA A 24 -40.26 17.47 -32.55
C ALA A 24 -38.96 16.68 -32.93
N SER A 25 -38.93 15.38 -33.29
CA SER A 25 -39.48 14.60 -34.42
C SER A 25 -38.55 14.47 -35.65
N HIS A 26 -37.96 13.25 -35.80
CA HIS A 26 -37.54 12.48 -37.01
C HIS A 26 -36.36 12.94 -37.91
N PRO A 27 -35.75 12.07 -38.77
CA PRO A 27 -35.62 10.59 -38.76
C PRO A 27 -34.17 10.06 -39.06
N VAL A 28 -34.00 8.73 -38.89
CA VAL A 28 -33.12 7.76 -39.61
C VAL A 28 -31.92 8.28 -40.43
N GLU A 29 -30.72 7.76 -40.10
CA GLU A 29 -29.84 7.11 -41.10
C GLU A 29 -28.82 6.18 -40.43
N GLU A 30 -28.74 4.95 -40.95
CA GLU A 30 -27.73 3.95 -40.65
C GLU A 30 -26.39 4.40 -41.24
N SER A 31 -25.30 4.29 -40.47
CA SER A 31 -23.99 4.05 -41.08
C SER A 31 -23.03 3.40 -40.09
N SER A 32 -22.83 2.11 -40.34
CA SER A 32 -21.68 1.29 -40.03
C SER A 32 -20.37 2.07 -39.86
N THR A 33 -19.70 1.88 -38.72
CA THR A 33 -18.25 1.63 -38.74
C THR A 33 -17.82 0.85 -37.50
N ASP A 34 -17.73 -0.44 -37.74
CA ASP A 34 -16.97 -1.42 -37.00
C ASP A 34 -15.49 -0.99 -36.89
N HIS A 35 -15.07 -0.64 -35.68
CA HIS A 35 -13.67 -0.38 -35.34
C HIS A 35 -13.24 -1.29 -34.19
N HIS A 36 -12.92 -2.52 -34.57
CA HIS A 36 -12.11 -3.47 -33.83
C HIS A 36 -10.77 -2.85 -33.40
N TRP A 37 -10.67 -2.36 -32.16
CA TRP A 37 -9.37 -2.08 -31.56
C TRP A 37 -8.67 -3.39 -31.20
N LYS A 38 -7.82 -3.87 -32.12
CA LYS A 38 -6.81 -4.91 -31.84
C LYS A 38 -5.88 -4.40 -30.73
N ARG A 39 -5.92 -5.05 -29.56
CA ARG A 39 -4.84 -4.93 -28.56
C ARG A 39 -3.59 -5.61 -29.12
N PRO A 40 -2.42 -4.97 -29.11
CA PRO A 40 -1.15 -5.65 -29.30
C PRO A 40 -0.90 -6.63 -28.15
N LYS A 41 -0.53 -7.88 -28.49
CA LYS A 41 -0.05 -8.87 -27.53
C LYS A 41 1.24 -8.35 -26.90
N ARG A 42 1.28 -8.29 -25.58
CA ARG A 42 2.47 -7.96 -24.79
C ARG A 42 3.22 -9.27 -24.55
N ASP A 43 4.33 -9.45 -25.24
CA ASP A 43 5.24 -10.57 -24.99
C ASP A 43 6.01 -10.32 -23.69
N SER A 44 5.91 -11.29 -22.79
CA SER A 44 6.70 -11.39 -21.57
C SER A 44 8.15 -11.76 -21.93
N LYS A 45 9.06 -10.79 -21.91
CA LYS A 45 10.51 -11.05 -21.91
C LYS A 45 11.22 -10.26 -20.82
N THR A 46 11.63 -11.00 -19.81
CA THR A 46 12.94 -10.95 -19.15
C THR A 46 13.43 -9.56 -18.70
N PHE A 47 13.13 -9.23 -17.46
CA PHE A 47 13.80 -8.17 -16.71
C PHE A 47 15.22 -8.65 -16.35
N LYS A 48 16.22 -8.24 -17.14
CA LYS A 48 17.63 -8.25 -16.72
C LYS A 48 17.90 -6.89 -16.08
N GLN A 49 18.25 -6.91 -14.79
CA GLN A 49 18.97 -5.81 -14.16
C GLN A 49 20.31 -5.66 -14.87
N THR A 50 20.58 -4.47 -15.38
CA THR A 50 21.94 -3.99 -15.61
C THR A 50 22.11 -2.79 -14.70
N GLU A 51 23.09 -2.93 -13.82
CA GLU A 51 23.51 -1.96 -12.82
C GLU A 51 23.88 -0.63 -13.49
N THR A 52 23.38 0.45 -12.93
CA THR A 52 23.82 1.80 -13.20
C THR A 52 25.18 2.01 -12.58
N ASP A 53 26.17 2.24 -13.45
CA ASP A 53 27.47 2.80 -13.14
C ASP A 53 27.28 4.15 -12.43
N GLY A 54 27.57 4.14 -11.14
CA GLY A 54 27.37 5.26 -10.22
C GLY A 54 28.72 5.83 -9.81
N ASP A 55 29.19 6.80 -10.60
CA ASP A 55 29.94 8.00 -10.23
C ASP A 55 30.66 7.96 -8.86
N GLU A 56 31.88 7.41 -8.86
CA GLU A 56 32.87 7.54 -7.78
C GLU A 56 33.45 8.98 -7.72
N THR A 57 32.66 9.96 -7.31
CA THR A 57 33.18 11.34 -7.10
C THR A 57 32.98 11.87 -5.67
N GLY A 58 32.46 11.06 -4.74
CA GLY A 58 32.18 11.49 -3.35
C GLY A 58 33.30 11.30 -2.33
N SER A 59 34.23 10.36 -2.54
CA SER A 59 35.19 9.95 -1.48
C SER A 59 36.39 10.92 -1.37
N ASN A 60 36.82 11.48 -2.51
CA ASN A 60 38.05 12.24 -2.60
C ASN A 60 37.96 13.62 -1.92
N GLN A 61 36.75 14.18 -1.80
CA GLN A 61 36.54 15.51 -1.22
C GLN A 61 36.69 15.51 0.31
N THR A 62 36.14 14.50 0.99
CA THR A 62 36.27 14.35 2.45
C THR A 62 37.70 14.02 2.85
N GLN A 63 38.39 13.19 2.06
CA GLN A 63 39.79 12.85 2.31
C GLN A 63 40.74 14.02 2.05
N ALA A 64 40.50 14.81 0.99
CA ALA A 64 41.28 16.02 0.70
C ALA A 64 41.11 17.08 1.79
N PHE A 65 39.90 17.21 2.34
CA PHE A 65 39.61 18.11 3.45
C PHE A 65 40.29 17.68 4.76
N ALA A 66 40.28 16.38 5.07
CA ALA A 66 40.96 15.83 6.24
C ALA A 66 42.48 16.04 6.16
N LYS A 67 43.10 15.74 5.01
CA LYS A 67 44.53 15.96 4.78
C LYS A 67 44.93 17.44 4.88
N LYS A 68 44.08 18.35 4.39
CA LYS A 68 44.32 19.79 4.47
C LYS A 68 44.27 20.30 5.92
N LEU A 69 43.32 19.82 6.71
CA LEU A 69 43.24 20.14 8.15
C LEU A 69 44.41 19.57 8.95
N GLU A 70 44.88 18.37 8.60
CA GLU A 70 46.02 17.74 9.26
C GLU A 70 47.32 18.53 9.07
N MET A 71 47.58 19.05 7.86
CA MET A 71 48.71 19.95 7.60
C MET A 71 48.60 21.27 8.36
N GLU A 72 47.40 21.84 8.44
CA GLU A 72 47.14 23.14 9.09
C GLU A 72 47.25 23.06 10.63
N ILE A 73 46.88 21.92 11.23
CA ILE A 73 46.90 21.72 12.70
C ILE A 73 48.29 21.31 13.20
N PHE A 74 49.05 20.54 12.41
CA PHE A 74 50.32 19.94 12.89
C PHE A 74 51.60 20.55 12.34
N GLY A 75 51.53 21.52 11.41
CA GLY A 75 52.68 22.33 10.97
C GLY A 75 53.92 21.50 10.62
N ILE A 76 53.75 20.44 9.82
CA ILE A 76 54.85 19.59 9.37
C ILE A 76 55.35 20.16 8.04
N ASP A 77 56.40 20.99 8.08
CA ASP A 77 57.26 21.22 6.92
C ASP A 77 58.04 19.93 6.67
N ASP A 78 57.81 19.31 5.52
CA ASP A 78 58.37 18.03 5.09
C ASP A 78 59.74 18.25 4.41
N ASP A 79 60.64 18.96 5.09
CA ASP A 79 62.04 19.12 4.68
C ASP A 79 62.92 18.35 5.69
N GLU A 80 62.97 17.02 5.57
CA GLU A 80 64.20 16.29 5.89
C GLU A 80 64.36 15.06 4.99
N GLU A 81 65.50 15.09 4.32
CA GLU A 81 66.00 14.22 3.28
C GLU A 81 66.19 12.77 3.78
N SER A 82 65.44 11.81 3.21
CA SER A 82 65.66 10.38 3.43
C SER A 82 66.33 9.77 2.20
N GLN A 83 67.65 9.54 2.30
CA GLN A 83 68.31 8.49 1.51
C GLN A 83 68.55 7.24 2.37
N ASP A 84 68.06 6.13 1.83
CA ASP A 84 68.29 4.74 2.20
C ASP A 84 69.72 4.43 2.69
N SER A 85 69.84 3.55 3.69
CA SER A 85 70.27 2.16 3.39
C SER A 85 70.26 1.21 4.60
N HIS A 86 69.60 0.08 4.36
CA HIS A 86 69.94 -1.30 4.74
C HIS A 86 69.96 -1.76 6.22
N ALA A 87 68.84 -2.42 6.56
CA ALA A 87 68.75 -3.83 6.95
C ALA A 87 69.88 -4.46 7.80
N SER A 88 69.54 -4.92 9.00
CA SER A 88 69.58 -6.37 9.25
C SER A 88 68.75 -6.83 10.44
N SER A 89 68.15 -7.99 10.23
CA SER A 89 67.38 -8.86 11.12
C SER A 89 68.14 -9.27 12.39
N THR A 90 67.45 -9.45 13.52
CA THR A 90 67.21 -10.78 14.15
C THR A 90 66.41 -10.66 15.46
N LYS A 91 65.41 -11.54 15.60
CA LYS A 91 64.49 -11.73 16.73
C LYS A 91 65.18 -12.16 18.05
N PRO A 92 64.47 -12.08 19.19
CA PRO A 92 65.02 -12.18 20.55
C PRO A 92 64.83 -13.56 21.22
N ASN A 93 65.63 -13.83 22.26
CA ASN A 93 65.40 -14.69 23.44
C ASN A 93 66.76 -14.93 24.14
N SER A 94 66.95 -15.22 25.43
CA SER A 94 66.18 -15.29 26.68
C SER A 94 67.20 -15.70 27.78
N TYR A 95 66.94 -15.36 29.06
CA TYR A 95 67.37 -15.97 30.36
C TYR A 95 68.35 -17.18 30.32
N THR A 96 69.37 -17.37 31.18
CA THR A 96 69.51 -17.25 32.66
C THR A 96 71.01 -17.54 33.06
N PRO A 97 71.46 -17.42 34.34
CA PRO A 97 72.82 -17.07 34.74
C PRO A 97 73.74 -18.27 35.07
N VAL A 98 75.06 -18.08 35.00
CA VAL A 98 76.03 -19.05 35.56
C VAL A 98 77.23 -18.35 36.23
N ALA A 99 77.33 -18.66 37.53
CA ALA A 99 78.50 -18.89 38.37
C ALA A 99 79.63 -17.85 38.50
N VAL A 100 79.67 -17.30 39.72
CA VAL A 100 80.84 -16.82 40.45
C VAL A 100 82.00 -17.83 40.36
N LYS A 101 83.17 -17.37 39.91
CA LYS A 101 84.47 -17.90 40.33
C LYS A 101 85.35 -16.74 40.80
N VAL A 102 85.62 -16.78 42.10
CA VAL A 102 86.62 -15.96 42.78
C VAL A 102 87.99 -16.58 42.51
N SER A 103 88.90 -15.76 41.99
CA SER A 103 90.35 -16.01 42.08
C SER A 103 91.01 -14.70 42.50
N LYS A 104 91.51 -14.66 43.74
CA LYS A 104 92.41 -13.62 44.25
C LYS A 104 93.83 -14.02 43.88
N GLU A 105 94.57 -13.18 43.16
CA GLU A 105 96.03 -13.09 43.27
C GLU A 105 96.50 -11.75 42.67
N VAL A 106 96.80 -10.77 43.54
CA VAL A 106 98.14 -10.23 43.85
C VAL A 106 98.68 -9.26 42.78
N VAL A 107 98.58 -7.98 43.16
CA VAL A 107 99.62 -6.93 43.08
C VAL A 107 100.51 -6.95 41.84
N ASP A 108 100.23 -6.03 40.91
CA ASP A 108 101.22 -5.02 40.55
C ASP A 108 100.52 -3.75 40.03
N SER A 109 101.01 -2.58 40.42
CA SER A 109 100.51 -1.28 39.97
C SER A 109 101.62 -0.53 39.25
N PRO A 110 101.37 -0.01 38.04
CA PRO A 110 102.06 1.20 37.60
C PRO A 110 101.09 2.32 37.17
N LYS A 111 101.20 3.43 37.89
CA LYS A 111 101.11 4.84 37.44
C LYS A 111 100.13 5.21 36.31
N ILE A 112 98.98 5.75 36.73
CA ILE A 112 98.31 7.00 36.30
C ILE A 112 98.55 7.47 34.84
N LYS A 113 97.48 7.44 34.03
CA LYS A 113 97.11 8.49 33.06
C LYS A 113 95.63 8.34 32.62
N GLY A 114 94.82 9.36 32.89
CA GLY A 114 93.51 9.61 32.26
C GLY A 114 92.28 9.41 33.16
N PRO A 115 91.47 10.45 33.44
CA PRO A 115 90.11 10.26 33.95
C PRO A 115 89.23 9.60 32.88
N PRO A 116 88.34 8.65 33.20
CA PRO A 116 87.30 8.23 32.26
C PRO A 116 86.28 9.37 32.14
N GLN A 117 86.36 10.17 31.07
CA GLN A 117 85.40 11.22 30.75
C GLN A 117 84.84 10.92 29.35
N GLY A 118 83.55 10.71 29.14
CA GLY A 118 82.43 10.63 30.07
C GLY A 118 81.47 9.56 29.61
N ILE A 119 80.79 8.94 30.55
CA ILE A 119 79.52 8.27 30.27
C ILE A 119 78.62 9.38 29.73
N ASP A 120 78.19 9.26 28.49
CA ASP A 120 77.20 10.16 27.91
C ASP A 120 75.88 9.92 28.68
N VAL A 121 75.68 10.71 29.74
CA VAL A 121 74.48 10.63 30.56
C VAL A 121 73.37 11.26 29.73
N SER A 122 72.62 10.42 29.03
CA SER A 122 71.43 10.81 28.28
C SER A 122 70.53 11.65 29.19
N ILE A 123 70.40 12.94 28.86
CA ILE A 123 69.53 13.87 29.57
C ILE A 123 68.10 13.47 29.24
N PHE A 124 67.36 13.00 30.24
CA PHE A 124 65.95 12.65 30.07
C PHE A 124 65.12 13.90 29.78
N GLU A 125 64.71 14.07 28.52
CA GLU A 125 63.88 15.19 28.05
C GLU A 125 62.38 14.91 28.31
N GLY A 126 61.99 14.84 29.58
CA GLY A 126 60.62 14.45 29.97
C GLY A 126 59.52 15.33 29.38
N LYS A 127 59.80 16.61 29.10
CA LYS A 127 58.85 17.55 28.47
C LYS A 127 58.47 17.13 27.05
N LYS A 128 59.45 16.64 26.28
CA LYS A 128 59.25 16.15 24.90
C LYS A 128 58.36 14.90 24.90
N LEU A 129 58.65 13.95 25.79
CA LEU A 129 57.84 12.73 25.93
C LEU A 129 56.36 13.03 26.25
N VAL A 130 56.10 13.99 27.15
CA VAL A 130 54.73 14.41 27.49
C VAL A 130 54.03 15.05 26.29
N LEU A 131 54.70 15.95 25.57
CA LEU A 131 54.18 16.57 24.34
C LEU A 131 53.86 15.54 23.25
N ASP A 132 54.78 14.59 23.02
CA ASP A 132 54.61 13.52 22.03
C ASP A 132 53.41 12.62 22.37
N THR A 133 53.21 12.35 23.67
CA THR A 133 52.06 11.58 24.15
C THR A 133 50.75 12.36 23.96
N GLN A 134 50.74 13.66 24.28
CA GLN A 134 49.57 14.53 24.05
C GLN A 134 49.21 14.61 22.57
N LYS A 135 50.20 14.75 21.68
CA LYS A 135 50.01 14.77 20.23
C LYS A 135 49.38 13.46 19.72
N LYS A 136 49.85 12.30 20.21
CA LYS A 136 49.26 10.99 19.86
C LYS A 136 47.82 10.84 20.34
N LEU A 137 47.49 11.31 21.53
CA LEU A 137 46.11 11.31 22.05
C LEU A 137 45.21 12.22 21.21
N LEU A 138 45.69 13.40 20.83
CA LEU A 138 44.94 14.33 19.99
C LEU A 138 44.66 13.74 18.60
N GLN A 139 45.66 13.09 17.98
CA GLN A 139 45.49 12.37 16.71
C GLN A 139 44.43 11.27 16.84
N MET A 140 44.49 10.46 17.90
CA MET A 140 43.52 9.40 18.12
C MET A 140 42.09 9.93 18.28
N LEU A 141 41.91 11.06 18.99
CA LEU A 141 40.60 11.70 19.12
C LEU A 141 40.10 12.23 17.76
N TRP A 142 40.98 12.82 16.96
CA TRP A 142 40.67 13.29 15.60
C TRP A 142 40.27 12.15 14.67
N ASP A 143 41.03 11.05 14.66
CA ASP A 143 40.74 9.88 13.83
C ASP A 143 39.40 9.25 14.21
N ASN A 144 39.11 9.16 15.51
CA ASN A 144 37.83 8.67 16.01
C ASN A 144 36.68 9.58 15.60
N LEU A 145 36.88 10.89 15.68
CA LEU A 145 35.88 11.89 15.26
C LEU A 145 35.59 11.78 13.75
N CYS A 146 36.63 11.76 12.93
CA CYS A 146 36.50 11.59 11.49
C CYS A 146 35.75 10.31 11.15
N ARG A 147 36.14 9.19 11.78
CA ARG A 147 35.47 7.90 11.60
C ARG A 147 34.00 7.97 11.97
N LYS A 148 33.66 8.57 13.11
CA LYS A 148 32.27 8.71 13.55
C LYS A 148 31.46 9.50 12.51
N ILE A 149 31.95 10.65 12.06
CA ILE A 149 31.28 11.49 11.06
C ILE A 149 31.12 10.72 9.73
N SER A 150 32.19 10.11 9.22
CA SER A 150 32.15 9.37 7.94
C SER A 150 31.28 8.11 7.99
N SER A 151 31.18 7.46 9.15
CA SER A 151 30.31 6.29 9.34
C SER A 151 28.84 6.66 9.56
N THR A 152 28.55 7.93 9.83
CA THR A 152 27.19 8.40 10.09
C THR A 152 26.50 8.70 8.75
N PRO A 153 25.32 8.10 8.48
CA PRO A 153 24.54 8.45 7.30
C PRO A 153 24.24 9.95 7.24
N LEU A 154 24.20 10.51 6.03
CA LEU A 154 24.03 11.95 5.79
C LEU A 154 22.79 12.53 6.51
N ASP A 155 21.72 11.75 6.58
CA ASP A 155 20.45 12.13 7.20
C ASP A 155 20.39 11.95 8.71
N SER A 156 21.48 11.49 9.29
CA SER A 156 21.63 11.29 10.73
C SER A 156 22.79 12.12 11.28
N ILE A 157 23.43 12.98 10.48
CA ILE A 157 24.58 13.78 10.93
C ILE A 157 24.21 14.66 12.13
N SER A 158 23.04 15.29 12.14
CA SER A 158 22.60 16.11 13.29
C SER A 158 22.54 15.34 14.61
N SER A 159 22.30 14.02 14.55
CA SER A 159 22.16 13.18 15.76
C SER A 159 23.46 12.97 16.52
N ILE A 160 24.62 13.07 15.86
CA ILE A 160 25.93 12.88 16.50
C ILE A 160 26.52 14.19 17.05
N HIS A 161 25.81 15.32 16.94
CA HIS A 161 26.29 16.63 17.38
C HIS A 161 26.81 16.60 18.81
N ASP A 162 26.02 16.07 19.74
CA ASP A 162 26.38 16.07 21.16
C ASP A 162 27.58 15.16 21.44
N GLU A 163 27.70 14.03 20.74
CA GLU A 163 28.88 13.16 20.83
C GLU A 163 30.14 13.88 20.33
N VAL A 164 30.04 14.63 19.23
CA VAL A 164 31.16 15.43 18.70
C VAL A 164 31.56 16.55 19.66
N GLN A 165 30.60 17.21 20.31
CA GLN A 165 30.89 18.24 21.31
C GLN A 165 31.67 17.68 22.51
N VAL A 166 31.38 16.46 22.95
CA VAL A 166 32.14 15.78 24.02
C VAL A 166 33.59 15.54 23.62
N VAL A 167 33.83 15.12 22.37
CA VAL A 167 35.19 14.93 21.84
C VAL A 167 35.93 16.26 21.75
N LEU A 168 35.29 17.31 21.24
CA LEU A 168 35.89 18.66 21.15
C LEU A 168 36.24 19.22 22.52
N ALA A 169 35.37 19.06 23.52
CA ALA A 169 35.66 19.47 24.90
C ALA A 169 36.89 18.73 25.46
N SER A 170 37.05 17.45 25.12
CA SER A 170 38.23 16.67 25.51
C SER A 170 39.50 17.16 24.79
N MET A 171 39.41 17.50 23.50
CA MET A 171 40.53 18.07 22.73
C MET A 171 40.93 19.46 23.25
N ARG A 172 39.97 20.28 23.69
CA ARG A 172 40.21 21.61 24.27
C ARG A 172 41.01 21.55 25.58
N SER A 173 40.94 20.44 26.31
CA SER A 173 41.72 20.27 27.56
C SER A 173 43.24 20.27 27.35
N PHE A 174 43.70 20.20 26.11
CA PHE A 174 45.11 20.33 25.75
C PHE A 174 45.42 21.78 25.33
N ASP A 175 45.62 22.67 26.30
CA ASP A 175 45.83 24.14 26.14
C ASP A 175 46.92 24.56 25.13
N LYS A 176 47.77 23.64 24.67
CA LYS A 176 48.86 23.90 23.72
C LYS A 176 48.44 23.82 22.25
N PHE A 177 47.24 23.33 21.95
CA PHE A 177 46.77 23.11 20.58
C PHE A 177 45.53 23.97 20.33
N ASP A 178 45.60 24.82 19.30
CA ASP A 178 44.43 25.58 18.85
C ASP A 178 43.55 24.71 17.95
N ILE A 179 42.32 24.46 18.40
CA ILE A 179 41.30 23.70 17.65
C ILE A 179 40.18 24.58 17.10
N SER A 180 40.29 25.91 17.20
CA SER A 180 39.22 26.84 16.84
C SER A 180 38.75 26.67 15.39
N HIS A 181 39.68 26.45 14.47
CA HIS A 181 39.36 26.24 13.06
C HIS A 181 38.56 24.94 12.84
N LEU A 182 38.87 23.89 13.60
CA LEU A 182 38.13 22.64 13.54
C LEU A 182 36.70 22.81 14.09
N GLU A 183 36.57 23.50 15.22
CA GLU A 183 35.27 23.80 15.84
C GLU A 183 34.36 24.59 14.87
N GLU A 184 34.90 25.58 14.17
CA GLU A 184 34.16 26.37 13.19
C GLU A 184 33.63 25.49 12.04
N LYS A 185 34.47 24.59 11.50
CA LYS A 185 34.06 23.71 10.40
C LYS A 185 33.02 22.68 10.83
N LEU A 186 33.16 22.10 12.01
CA LEU A 186 32.16 21.18 12.56
C LEU A 186 30.85 21.90 12.84
N LYS A 187 30.91 23.13 13.37
CA LYS A 187 29.73 23.97 13.54
C LYS A 187 29.00 24.19 12.21
N MET A 188 29.72 24.57 11.15
CA MET A 188 29.14 24.73 9.81
C MET A 188 28.50 23.43 9.28
N LEU A 189 29.13 22.28 9.54
CA LEU A 189 28.59 20.98 9.16
C LEU A 189 27.23 20.72 9.83
N PHE A 190 27.14 20.94 11.15
CA PHE A 190 25.91 20.72 11.91
C PHE A 190 24.82 21.75 11.60
N ASP A 191 25.19 23.02 11.40
CA ASP A 191 24.27 24.05 10.93
C ASP A 191 23.64 23.64 9.58
N ARG A 192 24.44 23.08 8.67
CA ARG A 192 23.96 22.58 7.37
C ARG A 192 23.13 21.30 7.48
N ALA A 193 23.49 20.38 8.37
CA ALA A 193 22.74 19.17 8.64
C ALA A 193 21.33 19.50 9.19
N ALA A 194 21.23 20.46 10.11
CA ALA A 194 19.95 20.92 10.66
C ALA A 194 19.03 21.54 9.59
N VAL A 195 19.60 22.34 8.67
CA VAL A 195 18.85 22.88 7.52
C VAL A 195 18.36 21.76 6.61
N TYR A 196 19.20 20.77 6.32
CA TYR A 196 18.83 19.61 5.52
C TYR A 196 17.68 18.81 6.16
N ASP A 197 17.76 18.52 7.45
CA ASP A 197 16.74 17.76 8.18
C ASP A 197 15.39 18.48 8.18
N THR A 198 15.42 19.80 8.35
CA THR A 198 14.23 20.65 8.27
C THR A 198 13.61 20.59 6.88
N ALA A 199 14.42 20.76 5.82
CA ALA A 199 13.95 20.70 4.44
C ALA A 199 13.41 19.32 4.06
N ARG A 200 14.08 18.25 4.48
CA ARG A 200 13.65 16.87 4.29
C ARG A 200 12.35 16.57 5.00
N SER A 201 12.20 17.00 6.26
CA SER A 201 10.97 16.80 7.04
C SER A 201 9.80 17.56 6.41
N ALA A 202 10.03 18.78 5.94
CA ALA A 202 9.02 19.56 5.25
C ALA A 202 8.58 18.92 3.92
N SER A 203 9.53 18.41 3.13
CA SER A 203 9.24 17.75 1.85
C SER A 203 8.47 16.44 2.06
N LEU A 204 8.89 15.62 3.04
CA LEU A 204 8.22 14.35 3.36
C LEU A 204 6.77 14.58 3.83
N ASN A 205 6.55 15.60 4.68
CA ASN A 205 5.22 15.99 5.13
C ASN A 205 4.33 16.44 3.95
N LYS A 206 4.88 17.24 3.04
CA LYS A 206 4.17 17.68 1.83
C LYS A 206 3.76 16.50 0.94
N VAL A 207 4.70 15.58 0.67
CA VAL A 207 4.43 14.38 -0.14
C VAL A 207 3.38 13.49 0.54
N SER A 208 3.48 13.29 1.85
CA SER A 208 2.49 12.52 2.62
C SER A 208 1.09 13.13 2.54
N LYS A 209 0.98 14.46 2.67
CA LYS A 209 -0.29 15.18 2.53
C LYS A 209 -0.87 15.06 1.13
N GLU A 210 -0.04 15.14 0.09
CA GLU A 210 -0.47 15.00 -1.30
C GLU A 210 -1.01 13.60 -1.59
N ILE A 211 -0.31 12.56 -1.13
CA ILE A 211 -0.75 11.16 -1.27
C ILE A 211 -2.10 10.96 -0.57
N LEU A 212 -2.23 11.43 0.66
CA LEU A 212 -3.48 11.32 1.42
C LEU A 212 -4.64 12.05 0.71
N ALA A 213 -4.40 13.26 0.21
CA ALA A 213 -5.41 14.03 -0.52
C ALA A 213 -5.86 13.30 -1.81
N ARG A 214 -4.92 12.67 -2.53
CA ARG A 214 -5.22 11.86 -3.72
C ARG A 214 -6.08 10.65 -3.37
N GLN A 215 -5.73 9.93 -2.30
CA GLN A 215 -6.49 8.76 -1.83
C GLN A 215 -7.91 9.15 -1.38
N MET A 216 -8.06 10.26 -0.65
CA MET A 216 -9.37 10.76 -0.25
C MET A 216 -10.24 11.13 -1.44
N LYS A 217 -9.66 11.79 -2.45
CA LYS A 217 -10.37 12.10 -3.69
C LYS A 217 -10.85 10.83 -4.40
N GLU A 218 -9.96 9.85 -4.56
CA GLU A 218 -10.30 8.58 -5.20
C GLU A 218 -11.40 7.82 -4.43
N ALA A 219 -11.32 7.76 -3.10
CA ALA A 219 -12.33 7.13 -2.27
C ALA A 219 -13.69 7.84 -2.41
N LYS A 220 -13.70 9.17 -2.47
CA LYS A 220 -14.90 9.97 -2.69
C LYS A 220 -15.53 9.69 -4.05
N ASP A 221 -14.72 9.62 -5.11
CA ASP A 221 -15.19 9.34 -6.47
C ASP A 221 -15.79 7.91 -6.55
N ARG A 222 -15.12 6.92 -5.95
CA ARG A 222 -15.61 5.53 -5.86
C ARG A 222 -16.93 5.44 -5.10
N LEU A 223 -17.09 6.19 -4.02
CA LEU A 223 -18.33 6.24 -3.24
C LEU A 223 -19.47 6.82 -4.07
N HIS A 224 -19.22 7.90 -4.82
CA HIS A 224 -20.23 8.49 -5.70
C HIS A 224 -20.68 7.51 -6.79
N GLU A 225 -19.75 6.81 -7.44
CA GLU A 225 -20.07 5.80 -8.45
C GLU A 225 -20.90 4.64 -7.87
N ALA A 226 -20.51 4.13 -6.69
CA ALA A 226 -21.26 3.08 -6.00
C ALA A 226 -22.70 3.51 -5.69
N ARG A 227 -22.89 4.77 -5.26
CA ARG A 227 -24.22 5.33 -4.96
C ARG A 227 -25.11 5.45 -6.21
N ILE A 228 -24.51 5.80 -7.36
CA ILE A 228 -25.23 5.83 -8.64
C ILE A 228 -25.65 4.42 -9.03
N LYS A 229 -24.76 3.43 -8.89
CA LYS A 229 -25.06 2.03 -9.18
C LYS A 229 -26.16 1.48 -8.27
N GLU A 230 -26.07 1.73 -6.97
CA GLU A 230 -27.09 1.37 -5.98
C GLU A 230 -28.46 1.97 -6.34
N GLY A 231 -28.52 3.23 -6.75
CA GLY A 231 -29.74 3.86 -7.22
C GLY A 231 -30.39 3.12 -8.40
N LYS A 232 -29.60 2.72 -9.40
CA LYS A 232 -30.07 1.94 -10.55
C LYS A 232 -30.56 0.55 -10.15
N GLU A 233 -29.87 -0.10 -9.21
CA GLU A 233 -30.29 -1.43 -8.72
C GLU A 233 -31.59 -1.35 -7.90
N LYS A 234 -31.75 -0.30 -7.10
CA LYS A 234 -32.98 -0.04 -6.35
C LYS A 234 -34.18 0.20 -7.28
N GLU A 235 -33.99 0.95 -8.36
CA GLU A 235 -35.03 1.15 -9.37
C GLU A 235 -35.45 -0.17 -10.03
N LYS A 236 -34.47 -1.02 -10.40
CA LYS A 236 -34.75 -2.37 -10.93
C LYS A 236 -35.51 -3.24 -9.94
N LEU A 237 -35.14 -3.18 -8.66
CA LEU A 237 -35.81 -3.94 -7.60
C LEU A 237 -37.28 -3.50 -7.46
N ASN A 238 -37.54 -2.20 -7.45
CA ASN A 238 -38.90 -1.66 -7.38
C ASN A 238 -39.74 -2.11 -8.58
N ASN A 239 -39.18 -2.06 -9.79
CA ASN A 239 -39.86 -2.51 -11.00
C ASN A 239 -40.21 -4.02 -10.94
N LEU A 240 -39.29 -4.84 -10.45
CA LEU A 240 -39.52 -6.27 -10.29
C LEU A 240 -40.60 -6.55 -9.24
N GLU A 241 -40.61 -5.79 -8.14
CA GLU A 241 -41.62 -5.91 -7.09
C GLU A 241 -43.01 -5.49 -7.59
N GLU A 242 -43.10 -4.42 -8.38
CA GLU A 242 -44.34 -4.03 -9.06
C GLU A 242 -44.84 -5.11 -10.02
N ARG A 243 -43.95 -5.68 -10.84
CA ARG A 243 -44.29 -6.79 -11.73
C ARG A 243 -44.80 -8.02 -10.95
N LYS A 244 -44.20 -8.32 -9.79
CA LYS A 244 -44.66 -9.39 -8.90
C LYS A 244 -46.08 -9.14 -8.40
N ARG A 245 -46.40 -7.91 -7.96
CA ARG A 245 -47.77 -7.55 -7.53
C ARG A 245 -48.78 -7.73 -8.66
N ASN A 246 -48.44 -7.27 -9.87
CA ASN A 246 -49.32 -7.42 -11.03
C ASN A 246 -49.59 -8.89 -11.39
N LEU A 247 -48.56 -9.75 -11.30
CA LEU A 247 -48.73 -11.19 -11.53
C LEU A 247 -49.61 -11.85 -10.45
N LEU A 248 -49.50 -11.44 -9.19
CA LEU A 248 -50.36 -11.94 -8.12
C LEU A 248 -51.84 -11.61 -8.36
N VAL A 249 -52.13 -10.38 -8.80
CA VAL A 249 -53.51 -9.98 -9.15
C VAL A 249 -54.04 -10.82 -10.32
N LEU A 250 -53.22 -11.04 -11.36
CA LEU A 250 -53.62 -11.86 -12.50
C LEU A 250 -53.88 -13.32 -12.10
N LEU A 251 -53.06 -13.87 -11.20
CA LEU A 251 -53.23 -15.23 -10.69
C LEU A 251 -54.54 -15.37 -9.90
N ASP A 252 -54.86 -14.40 -9.04
CA ASP A 252 -56.12 -14.40 -8.29
C ASP A 252 -57.33 -14.34 -9.24
N GLN A 253 -57.25 -13.49 -10.27
CA GLN A 253 -58.29 -13.42 -11.30
C GLN A 253 -58.46 -14.75 -12.05
N GLN A 254 -57.38 -15.42 -12.42
CA GLN A 254 -57.44 -16.74 -13.05
C GLN A 254 -58.04 -17.79 -12.11
N GLN A 255 -57.72 -17.75 -10.82
CA GLN A 255 -58.27 -18.66 -9.81
C GLN A 255 -59.79 -18.49 -9.69
N GLN A 256 -60.30 -17.25 -9.68
CA GLN A 256 -61.74 -16.96 -9.65
C GLN A 256 -62.46 -17.46 -10.91
N ILE A 257 -61.87 -17.24 -12.09
CA ILE A 257 -62.41 -17.74 -13.37
C ILE A 257 -62.49 -19.27 -13.33
N LEU A 258 -61.43 -19.95 -12.88
CA LEU A 258 -61.41 -21.41 -12.80
C LEU A 258 -62.51 -21.95 -11.88
N GLN A 259 -62.72 -21.32 -10.72
CA GLN A 259 -63.80 -21.70 -9.80
C GLN A 259 -65.19 -21.51 -10.45
N SER A 260 -65.41 -20.39 -11.14
CA SER A 260 -66.65 -20.15 -11.88
C SER A 260 -66.89 -21.20 -12.96
N VAL A 261 -65.86 -21.55 -13.74
CA VAL A 261 -65.99 -22.58 -14.79
C VAL A 261 -66.26 -23.95 -14.19
N GLN A 262 -65.63 -24.30 -13.07
CA GLN A 262 -65.92 -25.56 -12.35
C GLN A 262 -67.38 -25.66 -11.91
N VAL A 263 -67.96 -24.58 -11.40
CA VAL A 263 -69.38 -24.55 -11.02
C VAL A 263 -70.27 -24.80 -12.24
N VAL A 264 -70.01 -24.11 -13.36
CA VAL A 264 -70.79 -24.28 -14.60
C VAL A 264 -70.65 -25.71 -15.16
N VAL A 265 -69.45 -26.29 -15.13
CA VAL A 265 -69.24 -27.68 -15.56
C VAL A 265 -70.05 -28.65 -14.70
N HIS A 266 -70.05 -28.47 -13.38
CA HIS A 266 -70.84 -29.30 -12.48
C HIS A 266 -72.35 -29.17 -12.73
N GLU A 267 -72.86 -27.94 -12.95
CA GLU A 267 -74.27 -27.72 -13.30
C GLU A 267 -74.64 -28.44 -14.62
N ILE A 268 -73.79 -28.37 -15.64
CA ILE A 268 -73.99 -29.08 -16.91
C ILE A 268 -73.94 -30.59 -16.70
N GLU A 269 -73.02 -31.10 -15.88
CA GLU A 269 -72.95 -32.53 -15.54
C GLU A 269 -74.22 -33.02 -14.85
N GLU A 270 -74.77 -32.26 -13.89
CA GLU A 270 -76.05 -32.56 -13.24
C GLU A 270 -77.22 -32.51 -14.24
N GLU A 271 -77.25 -31.53 -15.15
CA GLU A 271 -78.27 -31.44 -16.20
C GLU A 271 -78.22 -32.63 -17.15
N ILE A 272 -77.03 -33.07 -17.56
CA ILE A 272 -76.84 -34.28 -18.38
C ILE A 272 -77.39 -35.52 -17.65
N ILE A 273 -77.06 -35.70 -16.36
CA ILE A 273 -77.57 -36.83 -15.57
C ILE A 273 -79.10 -36.78 -15.45
N ALA A 274 -79.69 -35.61 -15.24
CA ALA A 274 -81.14 -35.46 -15.19
C ALA A 274 -81.81 -35.78 -16.54
N LEU A 275 -81.21 -35.30 -17.64
CA LEU A 275 -81.65 -35.62 -18.99
C LEU A 275 -81.50 -37.11 -19.29
N GLU A 276 -80.41 -37.77 -18.92
CA GLU A 276 -80.21 -39.21 -19.15
C GLU A 276 -81.25 -40.03 -18.37
N ASN A 277 -81.54 -39.66 -17.11
CA ASN A 277 -82.55 -40.32 -16.30
C ASN A 277 -83.98 -40.12 -16.84
N THR A 278 -84.31 -38.95 -17.40
CA THR A 278 -85.63 -38.67 -17.99
C THR A 278 -85.76 -39.13 -19.44
N SER A 279 -84.63 -39.25 -20.15
CA SER A 279 -84.52 -39.75 -21.53
C SER A 279 -84.38 -41.26 -21.59
N SER A 280 -84.63 -41.96 -20.48
CA SER A 280 -85.31 -43.25 -20.54
C SER A 280 -86.67 -43.03 -21.19
N LEU A 281 -86.64 -42.82 -22.51
CA LEU A 281 -87.74 -42.92 -23.44
C LEU A 281 -88.38 -44.25 -23.10
N SER A 282 -89.45 -44.16 -22.30
CA SER A 282 -90.03 -45.32 -21.65
C SER A 282 -90.26 -46.38 -22.71
N ASP A 283 -89.84 -47.62 -22.45
CA ASP A 283 -90.17 -48.76 -23.32
C ASP A 283 -91.68 -48.76 -23.63
N GLU A 284 -92.50 -48.21 -22.74
CA GLU A 284 -93.93 -47.93 -22.93
C GLU A 284 -94.26 -46.96 -24.08
N VAL A 285 -93.48 -45.89 -24.29
CA VAL A 285 -93.69 -44.95 -25.41
C VAL A 285 -93.28 -45.59 -26.74
N ALA A 286 -92.18 -46.35 -26.75
CA ALA A 286 -91.74 -47.09 -27.92
C ALA A 286 -92.73 -48.22 -28.29
N GLU A 287 -93.24 -48.96 -27.30
CA GLU A 287 -94.28 -49.96 -27.50
C GLU A 287 -95.63 -49.33 -27.90
N ASN A 288 -96.02 -48.20 -27.30
CA ASN A 288 -97.23 -47.47 -27.70
C ASN A 288 -97.13 -46.97 -29.14
N LEU A 289 -95.97 -46.47 -29.57
CA LEU A 289 -95.75 -46.06 -30.96
C LEU A 289 -95.82 -47.28 -31.91
N SER A 290 -95.23 -48.41 -31.53
CA SER A 290 -95.29 -49.64 -32.32
C SER A 290 -96.71 -50.18 -32.45
N THR A 291 -97.49 -50.15 -31.37
CA THR A 291 -98.89 -50.59 -31.38
C THR A 291 -99.78 -49.64 -32.17
N THR A 292 -99.64 -48.33 -32.01
CA THR A 292 -100.37 -47.37 -32.86
C THR A 292 -99.98 -47.49 -34.33
N MET A 293 -98.70 -47.71 -34.65
CA MET A 293 -98.26 -47.97 -36.03
C MET A 293 -98.97 -49.19 -36.62
N LYS A 294 -99.03 -50.32 -35.88
CA LYS A 294 -99.78 -51.51 -36.31
C LYS A 294 -101.27 -51.24 -36.49
N GLN A 295 -101.90 -50.48 -35.59
CA GLN A 295 -103.32 -50.11 -35.71
C GLN A 295 -103.60 -49.26 -36.94
N VAL A 296 -102.71 -48.30 -37.25
CA VAL A 296 -102.81 -47.48 -38.47
C VAL A 296 -102.65 -48.34 -39.71
N GLU A 297 -101.74 -49.32 -39.69
CA GLU A 297 -101.55 -50.26 -40.80
C GLU A 297 -102.79 -51.12 -41.04
N VAL A 298 -103.41 -51.64 -39.98
CA VAL A 298 -104.69 -52.35 -40.04
C VAL A 298 -105.81 -51.45 -40.58
N ALA A 299 -105.97 -50.23 -40.06
CA ALA A 299 -107.00 -49.30 -40.51
C ALA A 299 -106.81 -48.91 -41.99
N LYS A 300 -105.56 -48.82 -42.46
CA LYS A 300 -105.24 -48.61 -43.87
C LYS A 300 -105.68 -49.80 -44.74
N GLU A 301 -105.39 -51.04 -44.32
CA GLU A 301 -105.87 -52.23 -45.04
C GLU A 301 -107.40 -52.33 -45.05
N GLU A 302 -108.09 -52.01 -43.95
CA GLU A 302 -109.55 -51.96 -43.89
C GLU A 302 -110.13 -50.93 -44.87
N LEU A 303 -109.49 -49.76 -45.00
CA LEU A 303 -109.87 -48.73 -45.96
C LEU A 303 -109.66 -49.17 -47.42
N GLU A 304 -108.56 -49.87 -47.72
CA GLU A 304 -108.30 -50.44 -49.04
C GLU A 304 -109.33 -51.53 -49.41
N ASN A 305 -109.88 -52.25 -48.41
CA ASN A 305 -110.90 -53.26 -48.60
C ASN A 305 -112.34 -52.72 -48.66
N LEU A 306 -112.56 -51.44 -48.31
CA LEU A 306 -113.85 -50.77 -48.48
C LEU A 306 -114.07 -50.41 -49.95
N LYS A 307 -114.89 -51.21 -50.65
CA LYS A 307 -115.43 -50.83 -51.97
C LYS A 307 -116.45 -49.71 -51.78
N PRO A 308 -116.19 -48.47 -52.22
CA PRO A 308 -117.07 -47.34 -51.87
C PRO A 308 -118.38 -47.33 -52.66
N PHE A 309 -118.52 -48.18 -53.69
CA PHE A 309 -119.71 -48.23 -54.53
C PHE A 309 -119.98 -49.68 -54.96
N VAL A 310 -121.16 -50.18 -54.58
CA VAL A 310 -121.84 -51.33 -55.20
C VAL A 310 -122.77 -50.80 -56.27
#